data_AF-A0A7X9WNF0-F1
#
_entry.id   AF-A0A7X9WNF0-F1
#
_cell.length_a   1.000
_cell.length_b   1.000
_cell.length_c   1.000
_cell.angle_alpha   90.00
_cell.angle_beta   90.00
_cell.angle_gamma   90.00
#
_symmetry.space_group_name_H-M   'P 1'
#
loop_
_entity.id
_entity.type
_entity.pdbx_description
1 polymer ?
#
loop_
_entity_poly.entity_id
_entity_poly.type
_entity_poly.pdbx_seq_one_letter_code
_entity_poly.pdbx_strand_id
1 'polypeptide(L)'
;MGPKFGIHVEQAWGVPMAAIQAIAKPLRNDHELAESLWQSGWYEARLAAILIDDAAKVTPEQMDRWRAGFDNWGVTDTACFKLFDRVPHAPAKVAEWARLNDEFGRRAGFALLACLALHGKQADYLGGLKLIEGAATDERNFVKKGVNWALRAIGGKKDPALRTAARETATRLAESQDRTARWNGKDALREFAKNDARAAAKDQHSARGD
;
A
#
# COMPACT_ATOMS: atom_id res chain seq x y z
N MET A 1 28.53 1.26 4.52
CA MET A 1 27.71 0.42 3.63
C MET A 1 26.34 1.07 3.54
N GLY A 2 25.88 1.49 2.37
CA GLY A 2 24.57 2.13 2.24
C GLY A 2 23.44 1.19 2.67
N PRO A 3 22.29 1.71 3.14
CA PRO A 3 21.20 0.86 3.60
C PRO A 3 20.72 -0.02 2.44
N LYS A 4 20.72 -1.33 2.66
CA LYS A 4 20.03 -2.27 1.76
C LYS A 4 18.56 -1.83 1.69
N PHE A 5 18.01 -1.70 0.48
CA PHE A 5 16.60 -1.37 0.19
C PHE A 5 16.13 0.08 0.43
N GLY A 6 17.03 1.05 0.67
CA GLY A 6 16.66 2.47 0.73
C GLY A 6 15.78 2.84 1.93
N ILE A 7 15.94 2.12 3.04
CA ILE A 7 15.31 2.42 4.34
C ILE A 7 16.34 3.15 5.19
N HIS A 8 16.04 4.41 5.53
CA HIS A 8 16.85 5.22 6.43
C HIS A 8 16.11 5.34 7.76
N VAL A 9 16.70 4.80 8.82
CA VAL A 9 16.15 4.77 10.17
C VAL A 9 17.26 5.12 11.14
N GLU A 10 17.01 6.05 12.06
CA GLU A 10 18.00 6.48 13.05
C GLU A 10 18.18 5.45 14.17
N GLN A 11 17.10 4.75 14.53
CA GLN A 11 17.05 3.75 15.60
C GLN A 11 16.64 2.40 15.03
N ALA A 12 17.61 1.52 14.78
CA ALA A 12 17.37 0.16 14.32
C ALA A 12 18.38 -0.82 14.91
N TRP A 13 17.88 -2.02 15.26
CA TRP A 13 18.72 -3.14 15.69
C TRP A 13 19.23 -3.98 14.51
N GLY A 14 18.64 -3.85 13.32
CA GLY A 14 18.99 -4.64 12.14
C GLY A 14 18.43 -6.05 12.16
N VAL A 15 17.29 -6.26 12.84
CA VAL A 15 16.69 -7.60 12.98
C VAL A 15 15.89 -7.95 11.72
N PRO A 16 16.06 -9.16 11.14
CA PRO A 16 15.28 -9.58 9.99
C PRO A 16 13.78 -9.63 10.28
N MET A 17 12.94 -9.25 9.31
CA MET A 17 11.47 -9.30 9.40
C MET A 17 10.94 -10.68 9.87
N ALA A 18 11.57 -11.78 9.46
CA ALA A 18 11.16 -13.12 9.88
C ALA A 18 11.29 -13.33 11.40
N ALA A 19 12.35 -12.79 12.03
CA ALA A 19 12.54 -12.86 13.47
C ALA A 19 11.56 -11.95 14.21
N ILE A 20 11.29 -10.74 13.69
CA ILE A 20 10.24 -9.85 14.23
C ILE A 20 8.88 -10.57 14.22
N GLN A 21 8.53 -11.23 13.11
CA GLN A 21 7.28 -11.99 12.99
C GLN A 21 7.20 -13.17 13.97
N ALA A 22 8.31 -13.87 14.21
CA ALA A 22 8.37 -14.97 15.17
C ALA A 22 8.08 -14.48 16.59
N ILE A 23 8.64 -13.32 16.99
CA ILE A 23 8.41 -12.69 18.30
C ILE A 23 6.97 -12.13 18.40
N ALA A 24 6.47 -11.50 17.34
CA ALA A 24 5.14 -10.88 17.34
C ALA A 24 4.00 -11.92 17.35
N LYS A 25 4.21 -13.11 16.76
CA LYS A 25 3.15 -14.12 16.62
C LYS A 25 2.45 -14.52 17.92
N PRO A 26 3.14 -14.83 19.03
CA PRO A 26 2.49 -15.15 20.31
C PRO A 26 1.85 -13.95 21.01
N LEU A 27 2.16 -12.71 20.60
CA LEU A 27 1.74 -11.47 21.27
C LEU A 27 0.56 -10.77 20.57
N ARG A 28 -0.10 -11.42 19.61
CA ARG A 28 -1.14 -10.80 18.77
C ARG A 28 -2.34 -10.33 19.58
N ASN A 29 -2.94 -9.25 19.10
CA ASN A 29 -4.10 -8.55 19.64
C ASN A 29 -3.85 -7.87 21.00
N ASP A 30 -2.60 -7.47 21.26
CA ASP A 30 -2.22 -6.67 22.44
C ASP A 30 -2.06 -5.20 22.04
N HIS A 31 -3.14 -4.44 22.18
CA HIS A 31 -3.22 -3.04 21.78
C HIS A 31 -2.36 -2.10 22.65
N GLU A 32 -2.30 -2.36 23.96
CA GLU A 32 -1.51 -1.53 24.89
C GLU A 32 -0.01 -1.74 24.67
N LEU A 33 0.40 -2.99 24.46
CA LEU A 33 1.78 -3.30 24.09
C LEU A 33 2.12 -2.73 22.70
N ALA A 34 1.21 -2.80 21.74
CA ALA A 34 1.44 -2.22 20.41
C ALA A 34 1.73 -0.73 20.49
N GLU A 35 0.92 0.03 21.23
CA GLU A 35 1.14 1.47 21.42
C GLU A 35 2.46 1.75 22.14
N SER A 36 2.80 0.98 23.17
CA SER A 36 4.08 1.11 23.89
C SER A 36 5.30 0.85 22.99
N LEU A 37 5.23 -0.19 22.14
CA LEU A 37 6.27 -0.51 21.16
C LEU A 37 6.39 0.57 20.10
N TRP A 38 5.27 1.12 19.63
CA TRP A 38 5.26 2.21 18.65
C TRP A 38 5.97 3.46 19.17
N GLN A 39 5.68 3.85 20.41
CA GLN A 39 6.25 5.02 21.07
C GLN A 39 7.75 4.91 21.34
N SER A 40 8.29 3.68 21.39
CA SER A 40 9.74 3.47 21.59
C SER A 40 10.62 4.06 20.49
N GLY A 41 10.06 4.30 19.29
CA GLY A 41 10.78 4.89 18.15
C GLY A 41 11.65 3.91 17.36
N TRP A 42 11.93 2.72 17.89
CA TRP A 42 12.76 1.72 17.21
C TRP A 42 12.04 1.12 15.99
N TYR A 43 12.75 1.01 14.87
CA TYR A 43 12.22 0.48 13.62
C TYR A 43 11.58 -0.90 13.80
N GLU A 44 12.31 -1.84 14.38
CA GLU A 44 11.80 -3.20 14.64
C GLU A 44 10.62 -3.22 15.61
N ALA A 45 10.62 -2.35 16.63
CA ALA A 45 9.54 -2.25 17.60
C ALA A 45 8.26 -1.70 16.94
N ARG A 46 8.36 -0.69 16.07
CA ARG A 46 7.22 -0.21 15.26
C ARG A 46 6.67 -1.29 14.33
N LEU A 47 7.53 -2.09 13.71
CA LEU A 47 7.10 -3.24 12.92
C LEU A 47 6.40 -4.30 13.78
N ALA A 48 6.92 -4.60 14.97
CA ALA A 48 6.28 -5.50 15.91
C ALA A 48 4.92 -4.96 16.36
N ALA A 49 4.83 -3.66 16.71
CA ALA A 49 3.58 -2.98 17.06
C ALA A 49 2.49 -3.21 16.00
N ILE A 50 2.82 -2.95 14.73
CA ILE A 50 1.90 -3.18 13.60
C ILE A 50 1.42 -4.64 13.52
N LEU A 51 2.31 -5.59 13.80
CA LEU A 51 2.00 -7.02 13.68
C LEU A 51 1.16 -7.56 14.83
N ILE A 52 1.21 -6.91 16.00
CA ILE A 52 0.52 -7.36 17.22
C ILE A 52 -0.74 -6.56 17.53
N ASP A 53 -0.91 -5.36 16.98
CA ASP A 53 -2.07 -4.53 17.31
C ASP A 53 -3.40 -5.19 16.90
N ASP A 54 -4.45 -4.89 17.67
CA ASP A 54 -5.82 -5.33 17.43
C ASP A 54 -6.54 -4.31 16.53
N ALA A 55 -6.72 -4.68 15.26
CA ALA A 55 -7.40 -3.85 14.26
C ALA A 55 -8.82 -3.41 14.66
N ALA A 56 -9.49 -4.14 15.57
CA ALA A 56 -10.82 -3.76 16.07
C ALA A 56 -10.77 -2.60 17.08
N LYS A 57 -9.62 -2.36 17.72
CA LYS A 57 -9.40 -1.28 18.69
C LYS A 57 -8.72 -0.06 18.08
N VAL A 58 -8.10 -0.20 16.91
CA VAL A 58 -7.41 0.92 16.23
C VAL A 58 -8.40 2.02 15.84
N THR A 59 -8.19 3.21 16.40
CA THR A 59 -9.04 4.38 16.12
C THR A 59 -8.52 5.20 14.94
N PRO A 60 -9.38 6.02 14.28
CA PRO A 60 -8.94 6.97 13.26
C PRO A 60 -7.79 7.88 13.72
N GLU A 61 -7.83 8.33 14.98
CA GLU A 61 -6.82 9.20 15.58
C GLU A 61 -5.50 8.46 15.76
N GLN A 62 -5.52 7.17 16.14
CA GLN A 62 -4.31 6.36 16.20
C GLN A 62 -3.69 6.19 14.82
N MET A 63 -4.51 5.89 13.80
CA MET A 63 -4.02 5.80 12.42
C MET A 63 -3.31 7.08 11.99
N ASP A 64 -3.88 8.25 12.30
CA ASP A 64 -3.26 9.54 12.00
C ASP A 64 -1.99 9.80 12.80
N ARG A 65 -1.98 9.49 14.10
CA ARG A 65 -0.80 9.64 14.96
C ARG A 65 0.35 8.74 14.49
N TRP A 66 0.08 7.49 14.18
CA TRP A 66 1.09 6.56 13.68
C TRP A 66 1.58 6.98 12.29
N ARG A 67 0.68 7.38 11.39
CA ARG A 67 1.06 7.89 10.06
C ARG A 67 1.98 9.11 10.16
N ALA A 68 1.73 10.02 11.10
CA ALA A 68 2.60 11.18 11.32
C ALA A 68 4.04 10.80 11.74
N GLY A 69 4.24 9.59 12.26
CA GLY A 69 5.56 9.02 12.58
C GLY A 69 6.18 8.19 11.45
N PHE A 70 5.58 8.12 10.26
CA PHE A 70 6.16 7.40 9.13
C PHE A 70 7.35 8.15 8.54
N ASP A 71 8.50 7.48 8.53
CA ASP A 71 9.79 8.01 8.06
C ASP A 71 10.43 7.13 6.97
N ASN A 72 9.83 5.98 6.66
CA ASN A 72 10.31 5.07 5.63
C ASN A 72 9.18 4.23 5.05
N TRP A 73 9.38 3.78 3.81
CA TRP A 73 8.39 2.99 3.08
C TRP A 73 8.08 1.63 3.72
N GLY A 74 9.03 1.04 4.44
CA GLY A 74 8.86 -0.27 5.07
C GLY A 74 7.85 -0.24 6.22
N VAL A 75 7.93 0.77 7.09
CA VAL A 75 6.93 1.00 8.16
C VAL A 75 5.59 1.36 7.54
N THR A 76 5.56 2.30 6.59
CA THR A 76 4.32 2.73 5.91
C THR A 76 3.58 1.54 5.29
N ASP A 77 4.26 0.76 4.45
CA ASP A 77 3.62 -0.32 3.71
C ASP A 77 3.23 -1.47 4.65
N THR A 78 4.05 -1.76 5.67
CA THR A 78 3.71 -2.77 6.68
C THR A 78 2.48 -2.36 7.47
N ALA A 79 2.38 -1.10 7.91
CA ALA A 79 1.21 -0.59 8.61
C ALA A 79 -0.06 -0.70 7.74
N CYS A 80 0.01 -0.24 6.48
CA CYS A 80 -1.11 -0.32 5.54
C CYS A 80 -1.56 -1.76 5.26
N PHE A 81 -0.61 -2.66 5.00
CA PHE A 81 -0.86 -4.02 4.52
C PHE A 81 -1.14 -5.04 5.63
N LYS A 82 -0.56 -4.82 6.83
CA LYS A 82 -0.67 -5.77 7.95
C LYS A 82 -1.64 -5.32 9.01
N LEU A 83 -2.00 -4.05 9.12
CA LEU A 83 -2.91 -3.57 10.17
C LEU A 83 -4.06 -2.75 9.60
N PHE A 84 -3.76 -1.62 8.98
CA PHE A 84 -4.74 -0.59 8.68
C PHE A 84 -5.83 -1.04 7.72
N ASP A 85 -5.55 -1.84 6.69
CA ASP A 85 -6.61 -2.33 5.79
C ASP A 85 -7.63 -3.28 6.44
N ARG A 86 -7.40 -3.72 7.68
CA ARG A 86 -8.35 -4.47 8.50
C ARG A 86 -9.17 -3.58 9.43
N VAL A 87 -8.78 -2.31 9.58
CA VAL A 87 -9.47 -1.33 10.44
C VAL A 87 -10.72 -0.82 9.72
N PRO A 88 -11.91 -0.77 10.39
CA PRO A 88 -13.16 -0.35 9.75
C PRO A 88 -13.12 1.05 9.09
N HIS A 89 -12.31 1.96 9.63
CA HIS A 89 -12.21 3.36 9.19
C HIS A 89 -11.23 3.58 8.04
N ALA A 90 -10.49 2.54 7.62
CA ALA A 90 -9.42 2.66 6.64
C ALA A 90 -9.84 3.29 5.29
N PRO A 91 -11.02 2.99 4.71
CA PRO A 91 -11.42 3.61 3.46
C PRO A 91 -11.51 5.14 3.53
N ALA A 92 -11.93 5.70 4.68
CA ALA A 92 -12.03 7.15 4.86
C ALA A 92 -10.63 7.82 4.85
N LYS A 93 -9.62 7.14 5.41
CA LYS A 93 -8.24 7.64 5.49
C LYS A 93 -7.52 7.73 4.15
N VAL A 94 -7.91 6.94 3.15
CA VAL A 94 -7.28 6.97 1.82
C VAL A 94 -7.29 8.38 1.23
N ALA A 95 -8.46 9.01 1.18
CA ALA A 95 -8.62 10.31 0.53
C ALA A 95 -8.00 11.45 1.36
N GLU A 96 -8.03 11.34 2.68
CA GLU A 96 -7.35 12.28 3.59
C GLU A 96 -5.84 12.24 3.36
N TRP A 97 -5.25 11.05 3.40
CA TRP A 97 -3.79 10.88 3.31
C TRP A 97 -3.23 11.12 1.92
N ALA A 98 -3.95 10.74 0.85
CA ALA A 98 -3.52 10.96 -0.52
C ALA A 98 -3.34 12.45 -0.88
N ARG A 99 -3.95 13.37 -0.12
CA ARG A 99 -3.84 14.83 -0.32
C ARG A 99 -2.72 15.48 0.48
N LEU A 100 -2.12 14.76 1.42
CA LEU A 100 -1.04 15.30 2.25
C LEU A 100 0.17 15.70 1.40
N ASN A 101 0.91 16.70 1.86
CA ASN A 101 2.10 17.16 1.17
C ASN A 101 3.37 16.44 1.61
N ASP A 102 3.39 15.78 2.76
CA ASP A 102 4.53 14.97 3.19
C ASP A 102 4.61 13.65 2.39
N GLU A 103 5.83 13.18 2.11
CA GLU A 103 6.08 12.06 1.20
C GLU A 103 5.47 10.75 1.69
N PHE A 104 5.68 10.41 2.97
CA PHE A 104 5.21 9.14 3.53
C PHE A 104 3.73 9.15 3.89
N GLY A 105 3.16 10.28 4.26
CA GLY A 105 1.71 10.44 4.43
C GLY A 105 0.97 10.31 3.11
N ARG A 106 1.46 10.97 2.05
CA ARG A 106 0.90 10.77 0.70
C ARG A 106 1.08 9.33 0.22
N ARG A 107 2.26 8.73 0.43
CA ARG A 107 2.49 7.30 0.15
C ARG A 107 1.49 6.44 0.91
N ALA A 108 1.25 6.68 2.19
CA ALA A 108 0.34 5.90 3.03
C ALA A 108 -1.08 5.88 2.45
N GLY A 109 -1.57 7.00 1.91
CA GLY A 109 -2.87 7.05 1.23
C GLY A 109 -2.96 6.07 0.06
N PHE A 110 -1.96 6.04 -0.81
CA PHE A 110 -1.93 5.14 -1.97
C PHE A 110 -1.59 3.70 -1.60
N ALA A 111 -0.70 3.48 -0.64
CA ALA A 111 -0.41 2.14 -0.10
C ALA A 111 -1.68 1.54 0.53
N LEU A 112 -2.42 2.30 1.34
CA LEU A 112 -3.68 1.85 1.92
C LEU A 112 -4.72 1.51 0.85
N LEU A 113 -4.89 2.35 -0.17
CA LEU A 113 -5.77 2.08 -1.31
C LEU A 113 -5.39 0.77 -2.03
N ALA A 114 -4.10 0.53 -2.24
CA ALA A 114 -3.60 -0.70 -2.84
C ALA A 114 -3.92 -1.92 -1.96
N CYS A 115 -3.69 -1.83 -0.65
CA CYS A 115 -3.94 -2.91 0.30
C CYS A 115 -5.43 -3.26 0.37
N LEU A 116 -6.31 -2.26 0.45
CA LEU A 116 -7.76 -2.45 0.39
C LEU A 116 -8.17 -3.19 -0.90
N ALA A 117 -7.63 -2.79 -2.05
CA ALA A 117 -7.89 -3.44 -3.33
C ALA A 117 -7.44 -4.90 -3.36
N LEU A 118 -6.20 -5.18 -2.93
CA LEU A 118 -5.57 -6.50 -2.92
C LEU A 118 -6.26 -7.48 -1.96
N HIS A 119 -6.69 -7.01 -0.79
CA HIS A 119 -7.36 -7.83 0.22
C HIS A 119 -8.88 -7.86 0.07
N GLY A 120 -9.41 -7.38 -1.05
CA GLY A 120 -10.84 -7.47 -1.36
C GLY A 120 -11.74 -6.67 -0.43
N LYS A 121 -11.21 -5.62 0.21
CA LYS A 121 -11.98 -4.74 1.09
C LYS A 121 -12.91 -3.85 0.28
N GLN A 122 -13.94 -3.29 0.92
CA GLN A 122 -14.81 -2.31 0.27
C GLN A 122 -14.20 -0.91 0.40
N ALA A 123 -14.17 -0.16 -0.69
CA ALA A 123 -13.67 1.21 -0.76
C ALA A 123 -14.18 1.88 -2.04
N ASP A 124 -14.14 3.21 -2.10
CA ASP A 124 -14.39 3.96 -3.33
C ASP A 124 -13.17 3.90 -4.27
N TYR A 125 -13.11 2.84 -5.07
CA TYR A 125 -12.02 2.63 -6.02
C TYR A 125 -12.06 3.58 -7.22
N LEU A 126 -13.25 4.03 -7.64
CA LEU A 126 -13.37 5.00 -8.73
C LEU A 126 -12.89 6.39 -8.28
N GLY A 127 -13.24 6.81 -7.06
CA GLY A 127 -12.62 7.97 -6.42
C GLY A 127 -11.12 7.78 -6.22
N GLY A 128 -10.69 6.57 -5.86
CA GLY A 128 -9.27 6.19 -5.80
C GLY A 128 -8.52 6.41 -7.11
N LEU A 129 -9.10 6.05 -8.26
CA LEU A 129 -8.50 6.31 -9.58
C LEU A 129 -8.36 7.81 -9.87
N LYS A 130 -9.32 8.64 -9.45
CA LYS A 130 -9.20 10.10 -9.56
C LYS A 130 -8.07 10.66 -8.69
N LEU A 131 -7.88 10.13 -7.48
CA LEU A 131 -6.76 10.49 -6.60
C LEU A 131 -5.41 10.10 -7.21
N ILE A 132 -5.33 8.90 -7.83
CA ILE A 132 -4.15 8.42 -8.55
C ILE A 132 -3.81 9.38 -9.70
N GLU A 133 -4.79 9.74 -10.52
CA GLU A 133 -4.58 10.65 -11.67
C GLU A 133 -4.11 12.04 -11.20
N GLY A 134 -4.72 12.58 -10.14
CA GLY A 134 -4.33 13.87 -9.55
C GLY A 134 -2.94 13.90 -8.90
N ALA A 135 -2.39 12.75 -8.49
CA ALA A 135 -1.04 12.63 -7.93
C ALA A 135 -0.03 12.02 -8.91
N ALA A 136 -0.41 11.75 -10.16
CA ALA A 136 0.39 10.96 -11.08
C ALA A 136 1.68 11.65 -11.54
N THR A 137 1.79 12.97 -11.36
CA THR A 137 2.96 13.78 -11.71
C THR A 137 3.93 13.97 -10.54
N ASP A 138 3.63 13.42 -9.35
CA ASP A 138 4.51 13.53 -8.18
C ASP A 138 5.82 12.75 -8.39
N GLU A 139 6.91 13.47 -8.59
CA GLU A 139 8.21 12.87 -8.93
C GLU A 139 8.91 12.17 -7.75
N ARG A 140 8.43 12.37 -6.52
CA ARG A 140 9.01 11.75 -5.32
C ARG A 140 8.85 10.24 -5.42
N ASN A 141 9.97 9.53 -5.35
CA ASN A 141 10.03 8.11 -5.69
C ASN A 141 9.03 7.27 -4.88
N PHE A 142 8.87 7.55 -3.58
CA PHE A 142 7.96 6.76 -2.74
C PHE A 142 6.49 7.07 -3.01
N VAL A 143 6.13 8.30 -3.36
CA VAL A 143 4.76 8.63 -3.80
C VAL A 143 4.48 7.99 -5.14
N LYS A 144 5.34 8.20 -6.13
CA LYS A 144 5.24 7.62 -7.48
C LYS A 144 5.01 6.11 -7.44
N LYS A 145 5.80 5.39 -6.63
CA LYS A 145 5.65 3.94 -6.45
C LYS A 145 4.34 3.57 -5.76
N GLY A 146 3.87 4.35 -4.80
CA GLY A 146 2.56 4.17 -4.17
C GLY A 146 1.42 4.33 -5.18
N VAL A 147 1.43 5.41 -5.97
CA VAL A 147 0.44 5.70 -7.02
C VAL A 147 0.36 4.56 -8.03
N ASN A 148 1.51 4.11 -8.56
CA ASN A 148 1.57 2.97 -9.49
C ASN A 148 1.07 1.67 -8.86
N TRP A 149 1.44 1.39 -7.60
CA TRP A 149 0.98 0.19 -6.90
C TRP A 149 -0.54 0.18 -6.72
N ALA A 150 -1.14 1.30 -6.31
CA ALA A 150 -2.59 1.44 -6.18
C ALA A 150 -3.32 1.25 -7.52
N LEU A 151 -2.82 1.88 -8.59
CA LEU A 151 -3.39 1.73 -9.94
C LEU A 151 -3.39 0.26 -10.39
N ARG A 152 -2.26 -0.43 -10.20
CA ARG A 152 -2.11 -1.85 -10.53
C ARG A 152 -3.03 -2.73 -9.68
N ALA A 153 -3.15 -2.44 -8.39
CA ALA A 153 -4.00 -3.20 -7.47
C ALA A 153 -5.48 -3.09 -7.85
N ILE A 154 -5.95 -1.88 -8.19
CA ILE A 154 -7.33 -1.65 -8.64
C ILE A 154 -7.60 -2.37 -9.96
N GLY A 155 -6.71 -2.24 -10.96
CA GLY A 155 -6.87 -2.92 -12.24
C GLY A 155 -6.73 -4.45 -12.16
N GLY A 156 -6.13 -4.96 -11.08
CA GLY A 156 -6.07 -6.40 -10.76
C GLY A 156 -7.35 -6.96 -10.15
N LYS A 157 -8.32 -6.12 -9.75
CA LYS A 157 -9.60 -6.59 -9.23
C LYS A 157 -10.39 -7.33 -10.33
N LYS A 158 -11.29 -8.22 -9.91
CA LYS A 158 -12.13 -9.03 -10.82
C LYS A 158 -13.30 -8.24 -11.41
N ASP A 159 -13.66 -7.11 -10.81
CA ASP A 159 -14.76 -6.25 -11.25
C ASP A 159 -14.47 -5.69 -12.66
N PRO A 160 -15.29 -6.00 -13.68
CA PRO A 160 -15.07 -5.53 -15.05
C PRO A 160 -15.08 -4.00 -15.18
N ALA A 161 -15.95 -3.30 -14.44
CA ALA A 161 -16.03 -1.84 -14.50
C ALA A 161 -14.76 -1.21 -13.92
N LEU A 162 -14.24 -1.73 -12.80
CA LEU A 162 -12.97 -1.26 -12.23
C LEU A 162 -11.77 -1.57 -13.13
N ARG A 163 -11.76 -2.74 -13.79
CA ARG A 163 -10.72 -3.10 -14.76
C ARG A 163 -10.69 -2.13 -15.94
N THR A 164 -11.85 -1.82 -16.51
CA THR A 164 -11.98 -0.86 -17.60
C THR A 164 -11.52 0.53 -17.15
N ALA A 165 -12.04 1.04 -16.03
CA ALA A 165 -11.68 2.36 -15.52
C ALA A 165 -10.18 2.48 -15.19
N ALA A 166 -9.57 1.44 -14.61
CA ALA A 166 -8.14 1.44 -14.32
C ALA A 166 -7.27 1.44 -15.60
N ARG A 167 -7.70 0.71 -16.64
CA ARG A 167 -7.01 0.70 -17.94
C ARG A 167 -7.13 2.05 -18.65
N GLU A 168 -8.32 2.65 -18.65
CA GLU A 168 -8.52 3.99 -19.21
C GLU A 168 -7.65 5.03 -18.50
N THR A 169 -7.61 4.98 -17.16
CA THR A 169 -6.72 5.83 -16.35
C THR A 169 -5.26 5.61 -16.73
N ALA A 170 -4.81 4.34 -16.82
CA ALA A 170 -3.45 4.02 -17.20
C ALA A 170 -3.09 4.48 -18.63
N THR A 171 -4.02 4.41 -19.58
CA THR A 171 -3.86 4.92 -20.95
C THR A 171 -3.67 6.43 -20.95
N ARG A 172 -4.54 7.19 -20.29
CA ARG A 172 -4.39 8.66 -20.19
C ARG A 172 -3.06 9.04 -19.57
N LEU A 173 -2.65 8.35 -18.50
CA LEU A 173 -1.35 8.58 -17.88
C LEU A 173 -0.20 8.26 -18.85
N ALA A 174 -0.27 7.16 -19.60
CA ALA A 174 0.75 6.74 -20.56
C ALA A 174 0.94 7.72 -21.73
N GLU A 175 -0.10 8.47 -22.08
CA GLU A 175 -0.11 9.50 -23.13
C GLU A 175 0.31 10.89 -22.62
N SER A 176 0.43 11.06 -21.29
CA SER A 176 0.86 12.32 -20.68
C SER A 176 2.24 12.76 -21.15
N GLN A 177 2.45 14.08 -21.25
CA GLN A 177 3.76 14.69 -21.49
C GLN A 177 4.66 14.65 -20.25
N ASP A 178 4.09 14.53 -19.05
CA ASP A 178 4.84 14.36 -17.80
C ASP A 178 5.50 12.98 -17.73
N ARG A 179 6.79 12.94 -17.41
CA ARG A 179 7.59 11.70 -17.39
C ARG A 179 7.13 10.73 -16.30
N THR A 180 6.70 11.24 -15.16
CA THR A 180 6.29 10.42 -14.01
C THR A 180 4.91 9.81 -14.24
N ALA A 181 3.95 10.61 -14.72
CA ALA A 181 2.63 10.14 -15.13
C ALA A 181 2.75 9.08 -16.24
N ARG A 182 3.55 9.37 -17.27
CA ARG A 182 3.80 8.44 -18.38
C ARG A 182 4.42 7.13 -17.93
N TRP A 183 5.35 7.17 -16.97
CA TRP A 183 5.90 5.96 -16.39
C TRP A 183 4.83 5.16 -15.63
N ASN A 184 4.02 5.82 -14.80
CA ASN A 184 2.94 5.18 -14.03
C ASN A 184 1.95 4.45 -14.95
N GLY A 185 1.52 5.10 -16.03
CA GLY A 185 0.58 4.54 -17.00
C GLY A 185 1.18 3.37 -17.78
N LYS A 186 2.37 3.55 -18.38
CA LYS A 186 3.02 2.50 -19.19
C LYS A 186 3.35 1.25 -18.38
N ASP A 187 3.83 1.41 -17.14
CA ASP A 187 4.12 0.27 -16.25
C ASP A 187 2.83 -0.47 -15.89
N ALA A 188 1.76 0.25 -15.51
CA ALA A 188 0.48 -0.37 -15.19
C ALA A 188 -0.12 -1.14 -16.37
N LEU A 189 -0.15 -0.56 -17.58
CA LEU A 189 -0.62 -1.23 -18.79
C LEU A 189 0.15 -2.51 -19.09
N ARG A 190 1.48 -2.48 -18.95
CA ARG A 190 2.33 -3.66 -19.14
C ARG A 190 1.97 -4.78 -18.16
N GLU A 191 1.69 -4.43 -16.92
CA GLU A 191 1.35 -5.40 -15.87
C GLU A 191 -0.06 -5.95 -16.03
N PHE A 192 -1.02 -5.14 -16.49
CA PHE A 192 -2.34 -5.61 -16.87
C PHE A 192 -2.25 -6.65 -17.99
N ALA A 193 -1.49 -6.37 -19.06
CA ALA A 193 -1.29 -7.31 -20.15
C ALA A 193 -0.63 -8.63 -19.69
N LYS A 194 0.38 -8.55 -18.80
CA LYS A 194 0.99 -9.76 -18.21
C LYS A 194 -0.01 -10.57 -17.40
N ASN A 195 -0.86 -9.93 -16.61
CA ASN A 195 -1.86 -10.61 -15.79
C ASN A 195 -2.95 -11.26 -16.65
N ASP A 196 -3.39 -10.60 -17.71
CA ASP A 196 -4.36 -11.15 -18.66
C ASP A 196 -3.79 -12.38 -19.38
N ALA A 197 -2.53 -12.32 -19.81
CA ALA A 197 -1.84 -13.47 -20.42
C ALA A 197 -1.71 -14.65 -19.45
N ARG A 198 -1.39 -14.40 -18.17
CA ARG A 198 -1.33 -15.43 -17.12
C ARG A 198 -2.69 -16.06 -16.85
N ALA A 199 -3.77 -15.26 -16.83
CA ALA A 199 -5.12 -15.76 -16.64
C ALA A 199 -5.54 -16.68 -17.81
N ALA A 200 -5.33 -16.23 -19.05
CA ALA A 200 -5.64 -17.01 -20.25
C ALA A 200 -4.88 -18.34 -20.30
N ALA A 201 -3.60 -18.36 -19.89
CA ALA A 201 -2.80 -19.58 -19.83
C ALA A 201 -3.32 -20.59 -18.77
N LYS A 202 -3.84 -20.10 -17.65
CA LYS A 202 -4.40 -20.95 -16.59
C LYS A 202 -5.70 -21.62 -17.04
N ASP A 203 -6.58 -20.86 -17.70
CA ASP A 203 -7.86 -21.38 -18.20
C ASP A 203 -7.64 -22.48 -19.25
N GLN A 204 -6.64 -22.32 -20.13
CA GLN A 204 -6.25 -23.34 -21.12
C GLN A 204 -5.69 -24.62 -20.48
N HIS A 205 -5.03 -24.53 -19.33
CA HIS A 205 -4.50 -25.68 -18.61
C HIS A 205 -5.61 -26.45 -17.88
N SER A 206 -6.54 -25.74 -17.24
CA SER A 206 -7.71 -26.35 -16.60
C SER A 206 -8.62 -27.06 -17.60
N ALA A 207 -8.82 -26.51 -18.80
CA ALA A 207 -9.64 -27.12 -19.85
C ALA A 207 -9.02 -28.36 -20.54
N ARG A 208 -7.77 -28.70 -20.24
CA ARG A 208 -7.05 -29.86 -20.81
C ARG A 208 -6.79 -30.99 -19.80
N GLY A 209 -7.15 -30.76 -18.53
CA GLY A 209 -6.94 -31.69 -17.41
C GLY A 209 -8.18 -32.46 -16.98
N ASP A 210 -9.33 -32.19 -17.60
CA ASP A 210 -10.58 -32.95 -17.50
C ASP A 210 -10.78 -33.81 -18.75
#